data_AF-A0A2N7PL21-F1
#
_entry.id   AF-A0A2N7PL21-F1
#
_cell.length_a   1.000
_cell.length_b   1.000
_cell.length_c   1.000
_cell.angle_alpha   90.00
_cell.angle_beta   90.00
_cell.angle_gamma   90.00
#
_symmetry.space_group_name_H-M   'P 1'
#
loop_
_entity.id
_entity.type
_entity.pdbx_description
1 polymer ?
#
loop_
_entity_poly.entity_id
_entity_poly.type
_entity_poly.pdbx_seq_one_letter_code
_entity_poly.pdbx_strand_id
1 'polypeptide(L)'
;LKIHKPPKFPSTFRDISFILDKEIPFAEILSYVNSVEIPYFEKVELLALYEGPPIPETKKSITLRFWFRSEERTLQDEEVNALQDEIAKKIFEYFKAIPR
;
A
#
# COMPACT_ATOMS: atom_id res chain seq x y z
N LEU A 1 -30.13 -7.52 8.81
CA LEU A 1 -28.75 -8.05 8.72
C LEU A 1 -28.41 -8.25 7.24
N LYS A 2 -27.44 -7.49 6.70
CA LYS A 2 -26.87 -7.81 5.38
C LYS A 2 -25.93 -8.99 5.55
N ILE A 3 -26.27 -10.14 4.96
CA ILE A 3 -25.40 -11.32 4.94
C ILE A 3 -24.51 -11.20 3.71
N HIS A 4 -23.20 -11.04 3.92
CA HIS A 4 -22.20 -11.08 2.84
C HIS A 4 -21.76 -12.53 2.64
N LYS A 5 -21.72 -12.97 1.38
CA LYS A 5 -21.12 -14.28 1.06
C LYS A 5 -19.63 -14.22 1.36
N PRO A 6 -19.04 -15.25 1.97
CA PRO A 6 -17.60 -15.29 2.18
C PRO A 6 -16.87 -15.27 0.83
N PRO A 7 -15.65 -14.70 0.78
CA PRO A 7 -14.84 -14.71 -0.43
C PRO A 7 -14.54 -16.15 -0.87
N LYS A 8 -14.60 -16.40 -2.18
CA LYS A 8 -14.33 -17.73 -2.76
C LYS A 8 -12.83 -18.05 -2.87
N PHE A 9 -12.01 -17.01 -3.05
CA PHE A 9 -10.57 -17.12 -3.25
C PHE A 9 -9.81 -16.38 -2.15
N PRO A 10 -8.61 -16.84 -1.79
CA PRO A 10 -7.81 -16.20 -0.76
C PRO A 10 -7.36 -14.81 -1.22
N SER A 11 -7.18 -13.91 -0.25
CA SER A 11 -6.42 -12.68 -0.47
C SER A 11 -4.92 -12.96 -0.31
N THR A 12 -4.11 -12.16 -0.99
CA THR A 12 -2.66 -12.06 -0.81
C THR A 12 -2.31 -10.61 -0.48
N PHE A 13 -1.13 -10.35 0.08
CA PHE A 13 -0.74 -8.98 0.43
C PHE A 13 0.72 -8.69 0.09
N ARG A 14 1.03 -7.39 -0.03
CA ARG A 14 2.38 -6.86 -0.16
C ARG A 14 2.57 -5.65 0.73
N ASP A 15 3.77 -5.55 1.30
CA ASP A 15 4.18 -4.44 2.15
C ASP A 15 5.09 -3.51 1.35
N ILE A 16 4.72 -2.24 1.28
CA ILE A 16 5.52 -1.19 0.63
C ILE A 16 6.02 -0.26 1.73
N SER A 17 7.35 -0.20 1.89
CA SER A 17 8.02 0.67 2.85
C SER A 17 8.72 1.81 2.12
N PHE A 18 8.49 3.04 2.59
CA PHE A 18 9.08 4.22 1.98
C PHE A 18 9.31 5.34 2.99
N ILE A 19 10.25 6.22 2.62
CA ILE A 19 10.62 7.40 3.40
C ILE A 19 10.09 8.64 2.68
N LEU A 20 9.37 9.48 3.39
CA LEU A 20 8.77 10.71 2.86
C LEU A 20 8.87 11.85 3.88
N ASP A 21 8.46 13.04 3.45
CA ASP A 21 8.37 14.19 4.34
C ASP A 21 7.44 13.93 5.53
N LYS A 22 7.92 14.21 6.75
CA LYS A 22 7.13 13.91 7.94
C LYS A 22 5.88 14.78 8.07
N GLU A 23 5.87 15.94 7.43
CA GLU A 23 4.75 16.87 7.43
C GLU A 23 3.57 16.38 6.59
N ILE A 24 3.78 15.42 5.67
CA ILE A 24 2.70 14.84 4.84
C ILE A 24 1.75 14.03 5.73
N PRO A 25 0.47 14.42 5.90
CA PRO A 25 -0.44 13.69 6.78
C PRO A 25 -0.75 12.29 6.23
N PHE A 26 -0.93 11.31 7.13
CA PHE A 26 -1.30 9.96 6.72
C PHE A 26 -2.63 9.91 5.94
N ALA A 27 -3.57 10.78 6.28
CA ALA A 27 -4.83 10.92 5.56
C ALA A 27 -4.65 11.31 4.09
N GLU A 28 -3.62 12.10 3.77
CA GLU A 28 -3.29 12.45 2.38
C GLU A 28 -2.75 11.24 1.62
N ILE A 29 -1.88 10.45 2.25
CA ILE A 29 -1.36 9.18 1.70
C ILE A 29 -2.51 8.22 1.40
N LEU A 30 -3.42 8.04 2.35
CA LEU A 30 -4.60 7.19 2.15
C LEU A 30 -5.52 7.74 1.05
N SER A 31 -5.75 9.05 1.00
CA SER A 31 -6.58 9.67 -0.03
C SER A 31 -5.99 9.45 -1.42
N TYR A 32 -4.68 9.62 -1.55
CA TYR A 32 -3.99 9.34 -2.81
C TYR A 32 -4.10 7.87 -3.20
N VAL A 33 -3.77 6.94 -2.29
CA VAL A 33 -3.85 5.50 -2.56
C VAL A 33 -5.25 5.09 -3.01
N ASN A 34 -6.30 5.58 -2.35
CA ASN A 34 -7.69 5.30 -2.72
C ASN A 34 -8.13 5.98 -4.04
N SER A 35 -7.42 7.01 -4.49
CA SER A 35 -7.68 7.68 -5.78
C SER A 35 -7.03 6.96 -6.97
N VAL A 36 -6.04 6.09 -6.71
CA VAL A 36 -5.36 5.32 -7.75
C VAL A 36 -6.22 4.11 -8.09
N GLU A 37 -6.45 3.89 -9.38
CA GLU A 37 -7.04 2.63 -9.84
C GLU A 37 -6.01 1.50 -9.70
N ILE A 38 -6.32 0.53 -8.84
CA ILE A 38 -5.45 -0.59 -8.50
C ILE A 38 -6.25 -1.89 -8.75
N PRO A 39 -5.85 -2.72 -9.73
CA PRO A 39 -6.48 -4.02 -9.96
C PRO A 39 -6.47 -4.91 -8.71
N TYR A 40 -7.59 -5.60 -8.48
CA TYR A 40 -7.79 -6.54 -7.36
C TYR A 40 -7.64 -5.93 -5.96
N PHE A 41 -7.59 -4.60 -5.82
CA PHE A 41 -7.41 -3.95 -4.54
C PHE A 41 -8.60 -4.22 -3.60
N GLU A 42 -8.29 -4.80 -2.44
CA GLU A 42 -9.28 -5.08 -1.40
C GLU A 42 -9.22 -4.03 -0.29
N LYS A 43 -8.01 -3.70 0.19
CA LYS A 43 -7.78 -2.67 1.22
C LYS A 43 -6.30 -2.32 1.36
N VAL A 44 -6.04 -1.20 2.04
CA VAL A 44 -4.73 -0.77 2.51
C VAL A 44 -4.77 -0.49 4.01
N GLU A 45 -3.71 -0.85 4.73
CA GLU A 45 -3.57 -0.54 6.16
C GLU A 45 -2.16 -0.02 6.49
N LEU A 46 -2.07 0.84 7.50
CA LEU A 46 -0.80 1.24 8.09
C LEU A 46 -0.24 0.09 8.91
N LEU A 47 0.91 -0.43 8.53
CA LEU A 47 1.61 -1.48 9.28
C LEU A 47 2.63 -0.89 10.27
N ALA A 48 3.38 0.11 9.84
CA ALA A 48 4.41 0.74 10.66
C ALA A 48 4.60 2.22 10.32
N LEU A 49 4.89 3.01 11.35
CA LEU A 49 5.35 4.38 11.25
C LEU A 49 6.59 4.51 12.15
N TYR A 50 7.68 5.03 11.60
CA TYR A 50 8.94 5.19 12.32
C TYR A 50 9.57 6.56 12.05
N GLU A 51 9.89 7.24 13.14
CA GLU A 51 10.65 8.49 13.17
C GLU A 51 11.81 8.31 14.16
N GLY A 52 13.04 8.46 13.68
CA GLY A 52 14.24 8.25 14.48
C GLY A 52 15.42 7.81 13.64
N PRO A 53 16.64 7.80 14.21
CA PRO A 53 17.85 7.41 13.48
C PRO A 53 17.74 5.98 12.91
N PRO A 54 18.13 5.73 11.65
CA PRO A 54 18.89 6.61 10.75
C PRO A 54 18.04 7.51 9.83
N ILE A 55 16.73 7.65 10.07
CA ILE A 55 15.85 8.50 9.26
C ILE A 55 16.11 9.98 9.60
N PRO A 56 16.33 10.86 8.60
CA PRO A 56 16.50 12.29 8.84
C PRO A 56 15.35 12.87 9.65
N GLU A 57 15.61 13.85 10.52
CA GLU A 57 14.60 14.45 11.40
C GLU A 57 13.43 15.12 10.67
N THR A 58 13.59 15.44 9.38
CA THR A 58 12.55 16.01 8.49
C THR A 58 11.74 14.93 7.77
N LYS A 59 12.07 13.66 7.97
CA LYS A 59 11.48 12.52 7.27
C LYS A 59 10.88 11.54 8.25
N LYS A 60 9.94 10.76 7.74
CA LYS A 60 9.40 9.59 8.43
C LYS A 60 9.43 8.41 7.49
N SER A 61 9.50 7.22 8.07
CA SER A 61 9.32 5.97 7.34
C SER A 61 7.93 5.43 7.60
N ILE A 62 7.27 5.00 6.55
CA ILE A 62 5.97 4.35 6.63
C ILE A 62 6.00 3.01 5.91
N THR A 63 5.32 2.02 6.47
CA THR A 63 5.05 0.75 5.81
C THR A 63 3.55 0.60 5.66
N LEU A 64 3.09 0.44 4.42
CA LEU A 64 1.70 0.17 4.08
C LEU A 64 1.56 -1.27 3.61
N ARG A 65 0.54 -1.96 4.09
CA ARG A 65 0.15 -3.29 3.60
C ARG A 65 -1.03 -3.15 2.65
N PHE A 66 -0.88 -3.69 1.44
CA PHE A 66 -1.91 -3.74 0.42
C PHE A 66 -2.41 -5.16 0.29
N TRP A 67 -3.74 -5.36 0.36
CA TRP A 67 -4.37 -6.65 0.10
C TRP A 67 -4.98 -6.67 -1.28
N PHE A 68 -4.78 -7.79 -1.96
CA PHE A 68 -5.30 -8.08 -3.28
C PHE A 68 -6.13 -9.36 -3.25
N ARG A 69 -7.26 -9.35 -3.96
CA ARG A 69 -8.10 -10.54 -4.15
C ARG A 69 -8.80 -10.48 -5.51
N SER A 70 -8.76 -11.59 -6.23
CA SER A 70 -9.64 -11.83 -7.38
C SER A 70 -10.89 -12.58 -6.92
N GLU A 71 -12.04 -12.25 -7.53
CA GLU A 71 -13.29 -12.99 -7.30
C GLU A 71 -13.37 -14.30 -8.08
N GLU A 72 -12.43 -14.56 -8.99
CA GLU A 72 -12.48 -15.62 -9.99
C GLU A 72 -11.38 -16.68 -9.87
N ARG A 73 -10.23 -16.33 -9.27
CA ARG A 73 -9.09 -17.24 -9.10
C ARG A 73 -8.14 -16.79 -7.98
N THR A 74 -7.22 -17.67 -7.58
CA THR A 74 -6.06 -17.27 -6.78
C THR A 74 -5.11 -16.44 -7.64
N LEU A 75 -4.66 -15.30 -7.11
CA LEU A 75 -3.64 -14.45 -7.74
C LEU A 75 -2.26 -15.12 -7.64
N GLN A 76 -1.49 -15.08 -8.72
CA GLN A 76 -0.10 -15.55 -8.74
C GLN A 76 0.84 -14.47 -8.22
N ASP A 77 1.99 -14.88 -7.71
CA ASP A 77 2.95 -13.95 -7.09
C ASP A 77 3.48 -12.92 -8.09
N GLU A 78 3.70 -13.30 -9.35
CA GLU A 78 4.21 -12.42 -10.40
C GLU A 78 3.24 -11.26 -10.68
N GLU A 79 1.94 -11.54 -10.66
CA GLU A 79 0.90 -10.53 -10.89
C GLU A 79 0.85 -9.52 -9.75
N VAL A 80 0.96 -10.03 -8.52
CA VAL A 80 0.92 -9.21 -7.31
C VAL A 80 2.20 -8.38 -7.19
N ASN A 81 3.35 -8.92 -7.60
CA ASN A 81 4.60 -8.18 -7.64
C ASN A 81 4.55 -7.03 -8.66
N ALA A 82 4.00 -7.28 -9.85
CA ALA A 82 3.81 -6.21 -10.84
C ALA A 82 2.90 -5.08 -10.32
N LEU A 83 1.83 -5.42 -9.60
CA LEU A 83 0.94 -4.45 -8.95
C LEU A 83 1.68 -3.67 -7.85
N GLN A 84 2.47 -4.36 -7.03
CA GLN A 84 3.29 -3.71 -6.00
C GLN A 84 4.24 -2.68 -6.62
N ASP A 85 4.94 -3.04 -7.69
CA ASP A 85 5.90 -2.17 -8.38
C ASP A 85 5.20 -0.93 -8.97
N GLU A 86 4.03 -1.12 -9.58
CA GLU A 86 3.22 -0.02 -10.12
C GLU A 86 2.76 0.95 -9.02
N ILE A 87 2.23 0.42 -7.91
CA ILE A 87 1.75 1.22 -6.78
C ILE A 87 2.92 1.96 -6.13
N ALA A 88 4.03 1.26 -5.88
CA ALA A 88 5.23 1.86 -5.29
C ALA A 88 5.73 3.02 -6.15
N LYS A 89 5.84 2.82 -7.47
CA LYS A 89 6.23 3.87 -8.41
C LYS A 89 5.30 5.09 -8.31
N LYS A 90 3.98 4.88 -8.35
CA LYS A 90 2.98 5.96 -8.23
C LYS A 90 3.10 6.72 -6.91
N ILE A 91 3.31 6.03 -5.80
CA ILE A 91 3.49 6.65 -4.47
C ILE A 91 4.79 7.47 -4.43
N PHE A 92 5.89 6.90 -4.93
CA PHE A 92 7.21 7.54 -4.88
C PHE A 92 7.24 8.80 -5.73
N GLU A 93 6.66 8.76 -6.93
CA GLU A 93 6.55 9.92 -7.82
C GLU A 93 5.69 11.02 -7.19
N TYR A 94 4.51 10.69 -6.65
CA TYR A 94 3.57 11.67 -6.12
C TYR A 94 4.09 12.36 -4.84
N PHE A 95 4.60 11.58 -3.88
CA PHE A 95 5.06 12.11 -2.60
C PHE A 95 6.55 12.49 -2.59
N LYS A 96 7.24 12.33 -3.72
CA LYS A 96 8.72 12.43 -3.79
C LYS A 96 9.38 11.56 -2.72
N ALA A 97 8.79 10.39 -2.49
CA ALA A 97 9.25 9.42 -1.51
C ALA A 97 10.36 8.55 -2.09
N ILE A 98 11.17 7.95 -1.22
CA ILE A 98 12.22 7.01 -1.61
C ILE A 98 11.92 5.63 -1.04
N PRO A 99 12.32 4.54 -1.73
CA PRO A 99 12.28 3.20 -1.16
C PRO A 99 13.07 3.16 0.16
N ARG A 100 12.55 2.42 1.14
CA ARG A 100 13.29 2.11 2.36
C ARG A 100 14.15 0.85 2.17
#